data_AF-A0A5B1B753-F1
#
_entry.id   AF-A0A5B1B753-F1
#
_cell.length_a   1.000
_cell.length_b   1.000
_cell.length_c   1.000
_cell.angle_alpha   90.00
_cell.angle_beta   90.00
_cell.angle_gamma   90.00
#
_symmetry.space_group_name_H-M   'P 1'
#
loop_
_entity.id
_entity.type
_entity.pdbx_description
1 polymer ?
#
loop_
_entity_poly.entity_id
_entity_poly.type
_entity_poly.pdbx_seq_one_letter_code
_entity_poly.pdbx_strand_id
1 'polypeptide(L)'
;MKISEKVKNFKLFILSKNDSVFFEKGDTLFANYTTNSIADKEWQQLKKFESQFEKLHDNFDTEQYLLKTKGYIKDSLQILLVKLISIKKLDDKKLLDKDIKEHTEYYVNLLDELKSSEIDPSLFLYLENKLSLLSREKTSKKYTISLVLNGLTVIAIIILVILFARSRKSSPKTTTTPLSKQESTIKELIISGKSNKEIANELFISISTVKTHISNIYSKLNISNRKELVVKK
;
A
#
# COMPACT_ATOMS: atom_id res chain seq x y z
N MET A 1 -23.55 55.67 -5.34
CA MET A 1 -22.39 54.82 -5.07
C MET A 1 -22.84 53.36 -5.22
N LYS A 2 -22.38 52.64 -6.26
CA LYS A 2 -22.80 51.25 -6.52
C LYS A 2 -22.10 50.33 -5.52
N ILE A 3 -22.88 49.65 -4.70
CA ILE A 3 -22.39 48.66 -3.73
C ILE A 3 -21.97 47.40 -4.51
N SER A 4 -20.74 46.94 -4.27
CA SER A 4 -20.12 45.77 -4.89
C SER A 4 -20.95 44.50 -4.72
N GLU A 5 -20.98 43.63 -5.74
CA GLU A 5 -21.66 42.33 -5.72
C GLU A 5 -21.21 41.38 -4.60
N LYS A 6 -20.11 41.68 -3.89
CA LYS A 6 -19.66 40.93 -2.71
C LYS A 6 -20.62 40.97 -1.51
N VAL A 7 -21.62 41.86 -1.50
CA VAL A 7 -22.56 42.01 -0.37
C VAL A 7 -23.80 41.10 -0.49
N LYS A 8 -24.01 40.41 -1.62
CA LYS A 8 -25.24 39.61 -1.87
C LYS A 8 -25.41 38.38 -0.96
N ASN A 9 -24.36 37.90 -0.29
CA ASN A 9 -24.42 36.69 0.55
C ASN A 9 -24.30 36.96 2.06
N PHE A 10 -24.30 38.22 2.50
CA PHE A 10 -24.31 38.55 3.92
C PHE A 10 -25.75 38.88 4.34
N LYS A 11 -26.28 38.11 5.29
CA LYS A 11 -27.49 38.50 6.00
C LYS A 11 -27.12 39.76 6.79
N LEU A 12 -27.65 40.90 6.36
CA LEU A 12 -27.45 42.18 7.04
C LEU A 12 -27.94 42.00 8.48
N PHE A 13 -27.01 42.01 9.44
CA PHE A 13 -27.33 42.05 10.87
C PHE A 13 -27.80 43.47 11.17
N ILE A 14 -29.04 43.76 10.78
CA ILE A 14 -29.66 45.05 11.02
C ILE A 14 -29.97 45.08 12.52
N LEU A 15 -29.34 46.01 13.24
CA LEU A 15 -29.97 46.66 14.40
C LEU A 15 -31.42 46.92 13.99
N SER A 16 -32.38 46.22 14.60
CA SER A 16 -33.81 46.38 14.32
C SER A 16 -34.15 47.87 14.23
N LYS A 17 -35.21 48.27 13.50
CA LYS A 17 -35.60 49.70 13.46
C LYS A 17 -35.80 50.33 14.85
N ASN A 18 -35.98 49.50 15.89
CA ASN A 18 -36.14 49.90 17.28
C ASN A 18 -34.87 49.73 18.13
N ASP A 19 -33.79 49.23 17.54
CA ASP A 19 -32.52 49.07 18.23
C ASP A 19 -31.79 50.41 18.26
N SER A 20 -31.29 50.77 19.44
CA SER A 20 -30.58 52.01 19.72
C SER A 20 -29.24 51.68 20.35
N VAL A 21 -28.21 52.36 19.87
CA VAL A 21 -26.84 52.26 20.37
C VAL A 21 -26.40 53.64 20.83
N PHE A 22 -26.02 53.75 22.10
CA PHE A 22 -25.56 54.98 22.72
C PHE A 22 -24.07 54.87 22.99
N PHE A 23 -23.29 55.74 22.39
CA PHE A 23 -21.83 55.79 22.57
C PHE A 23 -21.49 56.73 23.71
N GLU A 24 -20.59 56.29 24.58
CA GLU A 24 -20.02 57.16 25.60
C GLU A 24 -19.03 58.13 24.96
N LYS A 25 -19.01 59.38 25.42
CA LYS A 25 -18.05 60.37 24.96
C LYS A 25 -16.69 60.10 25.62
N GLY A 26 -15.67 59.85 24.81
CA GLY A 26 -14.30 59.61 25.26
C GLY A 26 -13.28 59.85 24.15
N ASP A 27 -12.00 59.65 24.47
CA ASP A 27 -10.88 59.93 23.56
C ASP A 27 -10.77 58.93 22.40
N THR A 28 -11.37 57.75 22.55
CA THR A 28 -11.40 56.69 21.54
C THR A 28 -12.83 56.50 21.01
N LEU A 29 -13.02 56.79 19.72
CA LEU A 29 -14.30 56.62 19.03
C LEU A 29 -14.80 55.17 19.15
N PHE A 30 -16.07 55.02 19.53
CA PHE A 30 -16.78 53.73 19.64
C PHE A 30 -16.22 52.72 20.65
N ALA A 31 -15.30 53.14 21.53
CA ALA A 31 -14.70 52.22 22.50
C ALA A 31 -15.71 51.69 23.54
N ASN A 32 -16.57 52.57 24.03
CA ASN A 32 -17.60 52.22 25.00
C ASN A 32 -18.98 52.61 24.47
N TYR A 33 -19.90 51.66 24.50
CA TYR A 33 -21.27 51.89 24.07
C TYR A 33 -22.25 50.96 24.78
N THR A 34 -23.48 51.44 24.92
CA THR A 34 -24.60 50.65 25.42
C THR A 34 -25.62 50.45 24.30
N THR A 35 -26.24 49.28 24.28
CA THR A 35 -27.17 48.87 23.23
C THR A 35 -28.40 48.27 23.88
N ASN A 36 -29.58 48.53 23.32
CA ASN A 36 -30.80 47.81 23.72
C ASN A 36 -30.99 46.51 22.92
N SER A 37 -30.21 46.31 21.84
CA SER A 37 -30.30 45.14 20.98
C SER A 37 -29.82 43.90 21.72
N ILE A 38 -30.67 42.89 21.82
CA ILE A 38 -30.35 41.65 22.53
C ILE A 38 -29.13 40.98 21.90
N ALA A 39 -29.10 40.92 20.57
CA ALA A 39 -28.04 40.20 19.87
C ALA A 39 -26.67 40.90 20.01
N ASP A 40 -26.66 42.23 20.06
CA ASP A 40 -25.45 43.03 20.31
C ASP A 40 -25.00 42.93 21.79
N LYS A 41 -25.95 42.84 22.74
CA LYS A 41 -25.61 42.52 24.16
C LYS A 41 -24.97 41.14 24.29
N GLU A 42 -25.49 40.13 23.62
CA GLU A 42 -24.89 38.78 23.62
C GLU A 42 -23.51 38.78 22.97
N TRP A 43 -23.34 39.54 21.89
CA TRP A 43 -22.04 39.71 21.25
C TRP A 43 -21.02 40.42 22.15
N GLN A 44 -21.43 41.47 22.88
CA GLN A 44 -20.60 42.13 23.88
C GLN A 44 -20.21 41.18 25.03
N GLN A 45 -21.15 40.35 25.49
CA GLN A 45 -20.88 39.33 26.51
C GLN A 45 -19.84 38.31 26.01
N LEU A 46 -20.00 37.81 24.78
CA LEU A 46 -19.05 36.90 24.15
C LEU A 46 -17.67 37.55 23.99
N LYS A 47 -17.60 38.79 23.50
CA LYS A 47 -16.33 39.51 23.33
C LYS A 47 -15.63 39.80 24.66
N LYS A 48 -16.40 40.13 25.69
CA LYS A 48 -15.89 40.31 27.06
C LYS A 48 -15.39 38.99 27.64
N PHE A 49 -16.07 37.89 27.36
CA PHE A 49 -15.61 36.55 27.68
C PHE A 49 -14.29 36.26 26.94
N GLU A 50 -14.23 36.31 25.61
CA GLU A 50 -13.03 36.07 24.79
C GLU A 50 -11.82 36.91 25.22
N SER A 51 -12.02 38.20 25.50
CA SER A 51 -10.95 39.12 25.95
C SER A 51 -10.33 38.71 27.30
N GLN A 52 -11.06 37.99 28.16
CA GLN A 52 -10.51 37.41 29.38
C GLN A 52 -9.54 36.25 29.10
N PHE A 53 -9.57 35.67 27.89
CA PHE A 53 -8.74 34.54 27.51
C PHE A 53 -7.60 34.89 26.55
N GLU A 54 -7.67 36.00 25.78
CA GLU A 54 -6.53 36.46 24.95
C GLU A 54 -5.26 36.78 25.77
N LYS A 55 -5.38 37.00 27.09
CA LYS A 55 -4.25 37.22 28.00
C LYS A 55 -3.69 35.93 28.63
N LEU A 56 -4.22 34.75 28.31
CA LEU A 56 -3.85 33.46 28.94
C LEU A 56 -2.79 32.67 28.16
N HIS A 57 -2.11 33.29 27.19
CA HIS A 57 -1.24 32.55 26.28
C HIS A 57 -0.02 31.88 26.96
N ASP A 58 0.35 32.31 28.18
CA ASP A 58 1.53 31.81 28.89
C ASP A 58 1.24 30.79 30.02
N ASN A 59 0.00 30.66 30.52
CA ASN A 59 -0.34 29.74 31.62
C ASN A 59 -1.83 29.33 31.57
N PHE A 60 -2.18 28.45 30.63
CA PHE A 60 -3.54 27.93 30.50
C PHE A 60 -3.89 26.97 31.65
N ASP A 61 -4.53 27.48 32.71
CA ASP A 61 -5.07 26.66 33.80
C ASP A 61 -6.35 25.95 33.36
N THR A 62 -6.16 24.68 33.07
CA THR A 62 -7.16 23.79 32.53
C THR A 62 -8.27 23.47 33.53
N GLU A 63 -7.95 23.38 34.81
CA GLU A 63 -8.90 23.02 35.85
C GLU A 63 -9.89 24.17 36.07
N GLN A 64 -9.38 25.41 36.06
CA GLN A 64 -10.18 26.62 36.09
C GLN A 64 -11.08 26.79 34.86
N TYR A 65 -10.57 26.46 33.67
CA TYR A 65 -11.37 26.48 32.43
C TYR A 65 -12.55 25.50 32.53
N LEU A 66 -12.29 24.25 32.87
CA LEU A 66 -13.31 23.21 32.98
C LEU A 66 -14.35 23.52 34.05
N LEU A 67 -13.92 24.05 35.20
CA LEU A 67 -14.84 24.44 36.28
C LEU A 67 -15.80 25.55 35.85
N LYS A 68 -15.34 26.52 35.04
CA LYS A 68 -16.17 27.64 34.55
C LYS A 68 -17.05 27.26 33.36
N THR A 69 -16.61 26.33 32.51
CA THR A 69 -17.38 25.88 31.35
C THR A 69 -18.29 24.68 31.64
N LYS A 70 -18.20 24.08 32.83
CA LYS A 70 -18.99 22.90 33.24
C LYS A 70 -20.50 23.05 33.04
N GLY A 71 -21.04 24.27 33.16
CA GLY A 71 -22.47 24.55 32.93
C GLY A 71 -22.89 24.60 31.46
N TYR A 72 -21.93 24.76 30.54
CA TYR A 72 -22.16 24.97 29.11
C TYR A 72 -21.79 23.76 28.24
N ILE A 73 -21.11 22.78 28.82
CA ILE A 73 -20.55 21.62 28.12
C ILE A 73 -21.32 20.37 28.56
N LYS A 74 -21.93 19.65 27.61
CA LYS A 74 -22.53 18.32 27.89
C LYS A 74 -21.48 17.37 28.47
N ASP A 75 -21.85 16.48 29.38
CA ASP A 75 -20.92 15.57 30.08
C ASP A 75 -19.97 14.80 29.14
N SER A 76 -20.43 14.45 27.93
CA SER A 76 -19.62 13.79 26.90
C SER A 76 -18.48 14.65 26.36
N LEU A 77 -18.72 15.95 26.15
CA LEU A 77 -17.72 16.92 25.69
C LEU A 77 -16.68 17.19 26.79
N GLN A 78 -17.11 17.18 28.06
CA GLN A 78 -16.20 17.33 29.19
C GLN A 78 -15.19 16.18 29.23
N ILE A 79 -15.64 14.94 29.00
CA ILE A 79 -14.77 13.76 28.95
C ILE A 79 -13.73 13.91 27.82
N LEU A 80 -14.16 14.34 26.63
CA LEU A 80 -13.28 14.52 25.48
C LEU A 80 -12.23 15.61 25.69
N LEU A 81 -12.62 16.72 26.30
CA LEU A 81 -11.68 17.78 26.67
C LEU A 81 -10.63 17.26 27.67
N VAL A 82 -11.05 16.53 28.71
CA VAL A 82 -10.12 15.93 29.68
C VAL A 82 -9.13 14.98 29.01
N LYS A 83 -9.57 14.17 28.04
CA LYS A 83 -8.68 13.35 27.21
C LYS A 83 -7.67 14.23 26.46
N LEU A 84 -8.13 15.28 25.77
CA LEU A 84 -7.26 16.20 25.02
C LEU A 84 -6.20 16.89 25.87
N ILE A 85 -6.57 17.31 27.08
CA ILE A 85 -5.67 17.92 28.06
C ILE A 85 -4.59 16.93 28.48
N SER A 86 -5.00 15.70 28.79
CA SER A 86 -4.08 14.64 29.20
C SER A 86 -3.07 14.33 28.09
N ILE A 87 -3.53 14.31 26.85
CA ILE A 87 -2.71 14.13 25.64
C ILE A 87 -1.77 15.32 25.44
N LYS A 88 -2.24 16.55 25.63
CA LYS A 88 -1.41 17.75 25.53
C LYS A 88 -0.29 17.74 26.56
N LYS A 89 -0.61 17.37 27.81
CA LYS A 89 0.38 17.19 28.87
C LYS A 89 1.38 16.08 28.58
N LEU A 90 0.96 15.03 27.88
CA LEU A 90 1.84 13.97 27.41
C LEU A 90 2.78 14.45 26.29
N ASP A 91 2.28 15.34 25.43
CA ASP A 91 3.05 15.99 24.36
C ASP A 91 4.11 16.94 24.91
N ASP A 92 3.74 17.75 25.90
CA ASP A 92 4.67 18.68 26.58
C ASP A 92 5.84 17.92 27.24
N LYS A 93 5.58 16.68 27.69
CA LYS A 93 6.60 15.76 28.21
C LYS A 93 7.41 15.03 27.13
N LYS A 94 7.14 15.28 25.84
CA LYS A 94 7.75 14.60 24.68
C LYS A 94 7.53 13.09 24.67
N LEU A 95 6.49 12.60 25.34
CA LEU A 95 6.15 11.18 25.42
C LEU A 95 5.08 10.79 24.39
N LEU A 96 4.31 11.76 23.89
CA LEU A 96 3.17 11.50 23.02
C LEU A 96 3.55 10.75 21.74
N ASP A 97 4.64 11.10 21.07
CA ASP A 97 5.02 10.46 19.80
C ASP A 97 5.35 8.96 19.98
N LYS A 98 5.89 8.59 21.15
CA LYS A 98 6.14 7.18 21.50
C LYS A 98 4.81 6.46 21.77
N ASP A 99 3.94 7.09 22.56
CA ASP A 99 2.64 6.51 22.93
C ASP A 99 1.75 6.30 21.69
N ILE A 100 1.69 7.27 20.78
CA ILE A 100 0.93 7.15 19.53
C ILE A 100 1.45 5.97 18.67
N LYS A 101 2.77 5.71 18.65
CA LYS A 101 3.33 4.57 17.92
C LYS A 101 2.90 3.23 18.52
N GLU A 102 2.78 3.16 19.83
CA GLU A 102 2.39 1.95 20.57
C GLU A 102 0.86 1.72 20.54
N HIS A 103 0.09 2.81 20.54
CA HIS A 103 -1.37 2.79 20.68
C HIS A 103 -2.08 3.56 19.56
N THR A 104 -1.62 3.44 18.30
CA THR A 104 -2.11 4.25 17.17
C THR A 104 -3.64 4.20 17.00
N GLU A 105 -4.23 3.02 17.15
CA GLU A 105 -5.68 2.83 16.96
C GLU A 105 -6.52 3.65 17.95
N TYR A 106 -6.08 3.73 19.21
CA TYR A 106 -6.74 4.57 20.22
C TYR A 106 -6.80 6.03 19.78
N TYR A 107 -5.67 6.58 19.31
CA TYR A 107 -5.58 7.98 18.92
C TYR A 107 -6.34 8.30 17.63
N VAL A 108 -6.40 7.36 16.69
CA VAL A 108 -7.21 7.50 15.47
C VAL A 108 -8.69 7.54 15.84
N ASN A 109 -9.16 6.58 16.63
CA ASN A 109 -10.56 6.52 17.07
C ASN A 109 -10.93 7.75 17.91
N LEU A 110 -10.03 8.22 18.78
CA LEU A 110 -10.22 9.44 19.54
C LEU A 110 -10.30 10.67 18.63
N LEU A 111 -9.45 10.77 17.60
CA LEU A 111 -9.53 11.87 16.65
C LEU A 111 -10.87 11.87 15.90
N ASP A 112 -11.39 10.69 15.54
CA ASP A 112 -12.70 10.56 14.91
C ASP A 112 -13.84 10.94 15.87
N GLU A 113 -13.75 10.55 17.14
CA GLU A 113 -14.65 10.96 18.22
C GLU A 113 -14.66 12.50 18.39
N LEU A 114 -13.47 13.12 18.36
CA LEU A 114 -13.31 14.57 18.45
C LEU A 114 -13.87 15.31 17.23
N LYS A 115 -13.59 14.82 16.02
CA LYS A 115 -14.13 15.39 14.76
C LYS A 115 -15.65 15.30 14.66
N SER A 116 -16.24 14.29 15.29
CA SER A 116 -17.69 14.08 15.32
C SER A 116 -18.39 14.86 16.44
N SER A 117 -17.62 15.52 17.31
CA SER A 117 -18.14 16.28 18.46
C SER A 117 -18.34 17.76 18.14
N GLU A 118 -19.00 18.49 19.04
CA GLU A 118 -19.18 19.96 18.97
C GLU A 118 -17.90 20.74 19.41
N ILE A 119 -16.75 20.06 19.62
CA ILE A 119 -15.49 20.68 20.06
C ILE A 119 -14.84 21.45 18.91
N ASP A 120 -14.33 22.64 19.20
CA ASP A 120 -13.62 23.48 18.22
C ASP A 120 -12.40 22.73 17.62
N PRO A 121 -12.30 22.64 16.27
CA PRO A 121 -11.20 21.94 15.60
C PRO A 121 -9.79 22.43 15.95
N SER A 122 -9.63 23.70 16.33
CA SER A 122 -8.33 24.26 16.73
C SER A 122 -7.74 23.58 17.96
N LEU A 123 -8.58 23.06 18.86
CA LEU A 123 -8.15 22.44 20.12
C LEU A 123 -7.44 21.09 19.92
N PHE A 124 -7.73 20.39 18.82
CA PHE A 124 -7.13 19.08 18.52
C PHE A 124 -6.28 19.05 17.24
N LEU A 125 -6.09 20.19 16.58
CA LEU A 125 -5.28 20.32 15.37
C LEU A 125 -3.85 19.78 15.55
N TYR A 126 -3.26 19.97 16.74
CA TYR A 126 -1.92 19.45 17.04
C TYR A 126 -1.85 17.91 16.98
N LEU A 127 -2.90 17.24 17.47
CA LEU A 127 -3.00 15.78 17.50
C LEU A 127 -3.21 15.23 16.08
N GLU A 128 -4.08 15.88 15.31
CA GLU A 128 -4.32 15.56 13.89
C GLU A 128 -3.02 15.64 13.09
N ASN A 129 -2.26 16.73 13.25
CA ASN A 129 -0.99 16.92 12.57
C ASN A 129 0.01 15.81 12.93
N LYS A 130 0.14 15.43 14.21
CA LYS A 130 1.03 14.34 14.64
C LYS A 130 0.64 12.98 14.04
N LEU A 131 -0.66 12.65 14.04
CA LEU A 131 -1.16 11.42 13.44
C LEU A 131 -0.91 11.37 11.93
N SER A 132 -1.04 12.51 11.24
CA SER A 132 -0.78 12.61 9.79
C SER A 132 0.69 12.30 9.44
N LEU A 133 1.64 12.76 10.27
CA LEU A 133 3.07 12.51 10.08
C LEU A 133 3.40 11.02 10.24
N LEU A 134 2.82 10.37 11.23
CA LEU A 134 2.99 8.93 11.48
C LEU A 134 2.36 8.07 10.38
N SER A 135 1.20 8.48 9.87
CA SER A 135 0.53 7.78 8.77
C SER A 135 1.36 7.81 7.47
N ARG A 136 2.04 8.93 7.19
CA ARG A 136 3.03 9.03 6.09
C ARG A 136 4.23 8.10 6.30
N GLU A 137 4.75 8.00 7.52
CA GLU A 137 5.86 7.11 7.87
C GLU A 137 5.49 5.62 7.66
N LYS A 138 4.30 5.20 8.11
CA LYS A 138 3.80 3.82 7.98
C LYS A 138 3.48 3.45 6.53
N THR A 139 2.89 4.38 5.76
CA THR A 139 2.56 4.18 4.33
C THR A 139 3.82 4.03 3.49
N SER A 140 4.86 4.84 3.74
CA SER A 140 6.15 4.73 3.05
C SER A 140 6.79 3.35 3.27
N LYS A 141 6.84 2.87 4.52
CA LYS A 141 7.39 1.54 4.87
C LYS A 141 6.63 0.39 4.19
N LYS A 142 5.29 0.45 4.15
CA LYS A 142 4.46 -0.57 3.48
C LYS A 142 4.69 -0.58 1.96
N TYR A 143 4.78 0.58 1.33
CA TYR A 143 5.04 0.71 -0.11
C TYR A 143 6.42 0.16 -0.49
N THR A 144 7.47 0.45 0.29
CA THR A 144 8.83 -0.07 0.02
C THR A 144 8.89 -1.59 0.11
N ILE A 145 8.21 -2.20 1.09
CA ILE A 145 8.13 -3.65 1.22
C ILE A 145 7.43 -4.26 0.01
N SER A 146 6.31 -3.66 -0.43
CA SER A 146 5.57 -4.13 -1.61
C SER A 146 6.38 -4.02 -2.90
N LEU A 147 7.17 -2.95 -3.08
CA LEU A 147 7.98 -2.74 -4.28
C LEU A 147 9.12 -3.75 -4.39
N VAL A 148 9.81 -4.03 -3.26
CA VAL A 148 10.85 -5.06 -3.21
C VAL A 148 10.27 -6.45 -3.47
N LEU A 149 9.12 -6.78 -2.86
CA LEU A 149 8.47 -8.07 -3.06
C LEU A 149 8.06 -8.30 -4.52
N ASN A 150 7.47 -7.29 -5.17
CA ASN A 150 7.14 -7.35 -6.60
C ASN A 150 8.38 -7.47 -7.49
N GLY A 151 9.49 -6.82 -7.13
CA GLY A 151 10.76 -6.99 -7.84
C GLY A 151 11.28 -8.43 -7.75
N LEU A 152 11.28 -9.01 -6.56
CA LEU A 152 11.72 -10.39 -6.33
C LEU A 152 10.86 -11.42 -7.08
N THR A 153 9.53 -11.23 -7.12
CA THR A 153 8.63 -12.14 -7.85
C THR A 153 8.88 -12.10 -9.36
N VAL A 154 9.11 -10.92 -9.94
CA VAL A 154 9.45 -10.78 -11.37
C VAL A 154 10.78 -11.48 -11.68
N ILE A 155 11.81 -11.29 -10.84
CA ILE A 155 13.09 -11.97 -11.02
C ILE A 155 12.93 -13.50 -10.93
N ALA A 156 12.17 -14.00 -9.97
CA ALA A 156 11.91 -15.44 -9.82
C ALA A 156 11.19 -16.03 -11.05
N ILE A 157 10.21 -15.30 -11.61
CA ILE A 157 9.51 -15.71 -12.85
C ILE A 157 10.48 -15.75 -14.03
N ILE A 158 11.34 -14.74 -14.20
CA ILE A 158 12.34 -14.70 -15.27
C ILE A 158 13.30 -15.89 -15.16
N ILE A 159 13.77 -16.21 -13.95
CA ILE A 159 14.64 -17.38 -13.70
C ILE A 159 13.92 -18.67 -14.08
N LEU A 160 12.66 -18.85 -13.65
CA LEU A 160 11.86 -20.03 -14.03
C LEU A 160 11.68 -20.16 -15.53
N VAL A 161 11.39 -19.05 -16.23
CA VAL A 161 11.26 -19.04 -17.70
C VAL A 161 12.57 -19.43 -18.39
N ILE A 162 13.72 -18.92 -17.91
CA ILE A 162 15.04 -19.25 -18.45
C ILE A 162 15.36 -20.74 -18.21
N LEU A 163 15.12 -21.25 -17.00
CA LEU A 163 15.34 -22.65 -16.67
C LEU A 163 14.47 -23.58 -17.52
N PHE A 164 13.20 -23.23 -17.70
CA PHE A 164 12.28 -23.99 -18.53
C PHE A 164 12.63 -23.95 -20.03
N ALA A 165 13.06 -22.80 -20.54
CA ALA A 165 13.55 -22.66 -21.91
C ALA A 165 14.83 -23.49 -22.15
N ARG A 166 15.73 -23.56 -21.16
CA ARG A 166 16.92 -24.42 -21.20
C ARG A 166 16.56 -25.90 -21.15
N SER A 167 15.60 -26.29 -20.32
CA SER A 167 15.14 -27.68 -20.20
C SER A 167 14.52 -28.21 -21.51
N ARG A 168 13.93 -27.36 -22.36
CA ARG A 168 13.39 -27.79 -23.66
C ARG A 168 14.47 -28.03 -24.73
N LYS A 169 15.69 -27.50 -24.56
CA LYS A 169 16.78 -27.67 -25.54
C LYS A 169 17.62 -28.93 -25.35
N SER A 170 17.34 -29.75 -24.32
CA SER A 170 18.08 -30.98 -24.07
C SER A 170 17.20 -32.22 -24.26
N SER A 171 17.03 -32.65 -25.50
CA SER A 171 17.17 -34.07 -25.88
C SER A 171 17.10 -34.24 -27.40
N PRO A 172 18.19 -34.65 -28.08
CA PRO A 172 18.02 -35.57 -29.18
C PRO A 172 17.52 -36.88 -28.55
N LYS A 173 16.29 -37.31 -28.88
CA LYS A 173 15.77 -38.62 -28.48
C LYS A 173 16.69 -39.72 -29.04
N THR A 174 17.70 -40.15 -28.28
CA THR A 174 18.31 -41.46 -28.47
C THR A 174 17.40 -42.51 -27.87
N THR A 175 16.23 -42.71 -28.46
CA THR A 175 15.47 -43.94 -28.28
C THR A 175 16.18 -44.99 -29.13
N THR A 176 17.15 -45.70 -28.54
CA THR A 176 17.70 -46.93 -29.13
C THR A 176 16.54 -47.92 -29.20
N THR A 177 15.88 -47.97 -30.35
CA THR A 177 14.87 -48.98 -30.62
C THR A 177 15.57 -50.33 -30.67
N PRO A 178 15.10 -51.34 -29.91
CA PRO A 178 15.72 -52.65 -29.94
C PRO A 178 15.65 -53.23 -31.36
N LEU A 179 16.69 -53.95 -31.76
CA LEU A 179 16.70 -54.67 -33.03
C LEU A 179 15.61 -55.75 -33.01
N SER A 180 14.94 -55.96 -34.14
CA SER A 180 14.06 -57.11 -34.32
C SER A 180 14.89 -58.41 -34.32
N LYS A 181 14.24 -59.56 -34.10
CA LYS A 181 14.92 -60.86 -34.13
C LYS A 181 15.73 -61.05 -35.42
N GLN A 182 15.14 -60.71 -36.57
CA GLN A 182 15.78 -60.84 -37.87
C GLN A 182 16.93 -59.84 -38.07
N GLU A 183 16.80 -58.62 -37.54
CA GLU A 183 17.88 -57.61 -37.56
C GLU A 183 19.06 -58.03 -36.67
N SER A 184 18.80 -58.65 -35.52
CA SER A 184 19.84 -59.22 -34.66
C SER A 184 20.59 -60.37 -35.35
N THR A 185 19.88 -61.28 -36.01
CA THR A 185 20.51 -62.36 -36.80
C THR A 185 21.38 -61.79 -37.93
N ILE A 186 20.88 -60.80 -38.66
CA ILE A 186 21.65 -60.13 -39.72
C ILE A 186 22.86 -59.40 -39.14
N LYS A 187 22.73 -58.73 -37.98
CA LYS A 187 23.86 -58.11 -37.26
C LYS A 187 24.95 -59.14 -36.95
N GLU A 188 24.59 -60.30 -36.42
CA GLU A 188 25.55 -61.37 -36.08
C GLU A 188 26.30 -61.89 -37.31
N LEU A 189 25.59 -62.11 -38.42
CA LEU A 189 26.20 -62.52 -39.70
C LEU A 189 27.12 -61.44 -40.28
N ILE A 190 26.81 -60.16 -40.05
CA ILE A 190 27.70 -59.06 -40.45
C ILE A 190 28.98 -59.05 -39.62
N ILE A 191 28.86 -59.28 -38.31
CA ILE A 191 29.98 -59.36 -37.37
C ILE A 191 30.86 -60.58 -37.67
N SER A 192 30.28 -61.71 -38.12
CA SER A 192 31.03 -62.89 -38.54
C SER A 192 31.70 -62.75 -39.92
N GLY A 193 31.58 -61.59 -40.57
CA GLY A 193 32.31 -61.27 -41.81
C GLY A 193 31.58 -61.64 -43.10
N LYS A 194 30.33 -62.12 -43.05
CA LYS A 194 29.56 -62.53 -44.25
C LYS A 194 29.18 -61.35 -45.12
N SER A 195 29.43 -61.43 -46.42
CA SER A 195 28.95 -60.44 -47.41
C SER A 195 27.41 -60.44 -47.52
N ASN A 196 26.82 -59.35 -48.03
CA ASN A 196 25.36 -59.26 -48.19
C ASN A 196 24.79 -60.38 -49.08
N LYS A 197 25.58 -60.91 -50.02
CA LYS A 197 25.20 -62.02 -50.89
C LYS A 197 25.18 -63.35 -50.11
N GLU A 198 26.14 -63.57 -49.24
CA GLU A 198 26.18 -64.75 -48.37
C GLU A 198 25.04 -64.72 -47.35
N ILE A 199 24.76 -63.56 -46.74
CA ILE A 199 23.63 -63.37 -45.82
C ILE A 199 22.30 -63.65 -46.52
N ALA A 200 22.14 -63.16 -47.76
CA ALA A 200 20.95 -63.39 -48.56
C ALA A 200 20.73 -64.89 -48.82
N ASN A 201 21.80 -65.62 -49.17
CA ASN A 201 21.74 -67.06 -49.40
C ASN A 201 21.46 -67.85 -48.11
N GLU A 202 22.08 -67.47 -47.00
CA GLU A 202 21.96 -68.15 -45.71
C GLU A 202 20.57 -67.98 -45.07
N LEU A 203 19.96 -66.81 -45.26
CA LEU A 203 18.61 -66.51 -44.77
C LEU A 203 17.50 -66.76 -45.81
N PHE A 204 17.84 -67.27 -47.00
CA PHE A 204 16.91 -67.49 -48.12
C PHE A 204 16.05 -66.27 -48.47
N ILE A 205 16.66 -65.07 -48.49
CA ILE A 205 16.02 -63.80 -48.84
C ILE A 205 16.77 -63.07 -49.95
N SER A 206 16.13 -62.09 -50.58
CA SER A 206 16.79 -61.29 -51.62
C SER A 206 17.87 -60.35 -51.03
N ILE A 207 18.87 -60.03 -51.84
CA ILE A 207 19.93 -59.07 -51.49
C ILE A 207 19.34 -57.67 -51.19
N SER A 208 18.27 -57.28 -51.88
CA SER A 208 17.59 -56.00 -51.62
C SER A 208 16.98 -55.97 -50.21
N THR A 209 16.36 -57.06 -49.77
CA THR A 209 15.81 -57.19 -48.41
C THR A 209 16.92 -57.11 -47.35
N VAL A 210 18.08 -57.75 -47.58
CA VAL A 210 19.25 -57.64 -46.70
C VAL A 210 19.71 -56.18 -46.58
N LYS A 211 19.81 -55.45 -47.70
CA LYS A 211 20.21 -54.02 -47.68
C LYS A 211 19.23 -53.17 -46.87
N THR A 212 17.93 -53.42 -46.99
CA THR A 212 16.89 -52.73 -46.21
C THR A 212 17.07 -53.00 -44.72
N HIS A 213 17.25 -54.26 -44.31
CA HIS A 213 17.50 -54.59 -42.90
C HIS A 213 18.79 -53.94 -42.38
N ILE A 214 19.86 -53.89 -43.16
CA ILE A 214 21.12 -53.23 -42.78
C ILE A 214 20.92 -51.73 -42.56
N SER A 215 20.20 -51.05 -43.46
CA SER A 215 19.86 -49.63 -43.33
C SER A 215 19.09 -49.36 -42.03
N ASN A 216 18.11 -50.22 -41.71
CA ASN A 216 17.34 -50.11 -40.47
C ASN A 216 18.22 -50.35 -39.23
N ILE A 217 19.12 -51.34 -39.27
CA ILE A 217 20.08 -51.59 -38.19
C ILE A 217 20.96 -50.35 -37.94
N TYR A 218 21.47 -49.73 -38.99
CA TYR A 218 22.32 -48.53 -38.90
C TYR A 218 21.58 -47.35 -38.29
N SER A 219 20.35 -47.11 -38.74
CA SER A 219 19.46 -46.09 -38.18
C SER A 219 19.17 -46.33 -36.70
N LYS A 220 18.81 -47.57 -36.32
CA LYS A 220 18.47 -47.93 -34.93
C LYS A 220 19.65 -47.86 -33.96
N LEU A 221 20.86 -48.19 -34.44
CA LEU A 221 22.08 -48.17 -33.63
C LEU A 221 22.86 -46.85 -33.70
N ASN A 222 22.35 -45.89 -34.49
CA ASN A 222 22.97 -44.61 -34.80
C ASN A 222 24.44 -44.75 -35.24
N ILE A 223 24.65 -45.56 -36.28
CA ILE A 223 25.96 -45.81 -36.90
C ILE A 223 25.85 -45.61 -38.41
N SER A 224 26.97 -45.28 -39.06
CA SER A 224 26.98 -44.89 -40.48
C SER A 224 27.57 -45.94 -41.40
N ASN A 225 28.33 -46.89 -40.88
CA ASN A 225 29.03 -47.86 -41.73
C ASN A 225 29.22 -49.24 -41.07
N ARG A 226 29.53 -50.21 -41.93
CA ARG A 226 29.76 -51.60 -41.54
C ARG A 226 30.91 -51.76 -40.56
N LYS A 227 31.94 -50.92 -40.64
CA LYS A 227 33.10 -50.97 -39.73
C LYS A 227 32.69 -50.57 -38.31
N GLU A 228 31.90 -49.50 -38.17
CA GLU A 228 31.35 -49.06 -36.89
C GLU A 228 30.48 -50.14 -36.24
N LEU A 229 29.70 -50.89 -37.02
CA LEU A 229 28.90 -52.00 -36.50
C LEU A 229 29.77 -53.12 -35.90
N VAL A 230 30.92 -53.41 -36.50
CA VAL A 230 31.85 -54.45 -36.03
C VAL A 230 32.64 -54.00 -34.80
N VAL A 231 32.95 -52.69 -34.70
CA VAL A 231 33.70 -52.12 -33.57
C VAL A 231 32.85 -52.02 -32.30
N LYS A 232 31.55 -51.77 -32.43
CA LYS A 232 30.62 -51.49 -31.31
C LYS A 232 30.02 -52.76 -30.67
N LYS A 233 30.85 -53.80 -30.45
CA LYS A 233 30.47 -55.17 -30.02
C LYS A 233 29.54 -55.19 -28.80
#